data_AF-A0A7V9BRV4-F1
#
_entry.id   AF-A0A7V9BRV4-F1
#
_cell.length_a   1.000
_cell.length_b   1.000
_cell.length_c   1.000
_cell.angle_alpha   90.00
_cell.angle_beta   90.00
_cell.angle_gamma   90.00
#
_symmetry.space_group_name_H-M   'P 1'
#
loop_
_entity.id
_entity.type
_entity.pdbx_description
1 polymer ?
#
loop_
_entity_poly.entity_id
_entity_poly.type
_entity_poly.pdbx_seq_one_letter_code
_entity_poly.pdbx_strand_id
1 'polypeptide(L)'
;MSIPYELKGRRHQKARTRGALVEAALVLLADGVTPTVEQAAGRAAIARTTAYRYFPNQRALLLATYPELDAPSLLGPYPPSDAATRLEL
;
A
#
# COMPACT_ATOMS: atom_id res chain seq x y z
N MET A 1 -1.69 3.03 25.71
CA MET A 1 -1.41 3.14 24.26
C MET A 1 -0.04 2.52 23.98
N SER A 2 0.02 1.40 23.26
CA SER A 2 1.30 0.80 22.86
C SER A 2 1.94 1.65 21.76
N ILE A 3 3.19 2.06 21.95
CA ILE A 3 3.95 2.76 20.92
C ILE A 3 4.07 1.83 19.70
N PRO A 4 3.63 2.24 18.49
CA PRO A 4 3.77 1.49 17.25
C PRO A 4 5.18 0.92 17.08
N TYR A 5 5.29 -0.29 16.52
CA TYR A 5 6.57 -0.98 16.34
C TYR A 5 7.63 -0.09 15.67
N GLU A 6 7.19 0.76 14.74
CA GLU A 6 7.98 1.68 13.93
C GLU A 6 8.64 2.82 14.73
N LEU A 7 8.01 3.25 15.83
CA LEU A 7 8.46 4.41 16.61
C LEU A 7 9.52 4.08 17.67
N LYS A 8 9.83 2.81 17.89
CA LYS A 8 10.85 2.36 18.85
C LYS A 8 12.22 2.16 18.18
N GLY A 9 13.28 2.79 18.69
CA GLY A 9 14.67 2.48 18.33
C GLY A 9 15.10 2.95 16.94
N ARG A 10 15.55 2.03 16.07
CA ARG A 10 16.08 2.26 14.69
C ARG A 10 15.03 2.80 13.70
N ARG A 11 14.46 3.97 14.00
CA ARG A 11 13.30 4.57 13.32
C ARG A 11 13.50 4.74 11.82
N HIS A 12 14.65 5.24 11.37
CA HIS A 12 14.94 5.41 9.94
C HIS A 12 14.93 4.07 9.17
N GLN A 13 15.55 3.03 9.74
CA GLN A 13 15.54 1.71 9.11
C GLN A 13 14.12 1.14 9.02
N LYS A 14 13.33 1.32 10.08
CA LYS A 14 11.94 0.88 10.12
C LYS A 14 11.06 1.63 9.13
N ALA A 15 11.24 2.95 9.00
CA ALA A 15 10.56 3.76 8.00
C ALA A 15 10.87 3.29 6.58
N ARG A 16 12.14 2.96 6.27
CA ARG A 16 12.50 2.38 4.96
C ARG A 16 11.83 1.04 4.68
N THR A 17 11.79 0.14 5.66
CA THR A 17 11.10 -1.16 5.50
C THR A 17 9.60 -0.99 5.31
N ARG A 18 8.98 -0.08 6.06
CA ARG A 18 7.57 0.26 5.90
C ARG A 18 7.29 0.82 4.50
N GLY A 19 8.10 1.77 4.05
CA GLY A 19 8.00 2.35 2.71
C GLY A 19 8.11 1.30 1.62
N ALA A 20 9.11 0.40 1.69
CA ALA A 20 9.26 -0.67 0.70
C ALA A 20 8.03 -1.60 0.59
N LEU A 21 7.35 -1.87 1.71
CA LEU A 21 6.11 -2.66 1.71
C LEU A 21 4.93 -1.88 1.10
N VAL A 22 4.83 -0.57 1.36
CA VAL A 22 3.81 0.30 0.76
C VAL A 22 4.02 0.44 -0.75
N GLU A 23 5.25 0.69 -1.19
CA GLU A 23 5.62 0.73 -2.61
C GLU A 23 5.28 -0.58 -3.32
N ALA A 24 5.63 -1.72 -2.72
CA ALA A 24 5.27 -3.02 -3.27
C ALA A 24 3.76 -3.22 -3.41
N ALA A 25 2.97 -2.72 -2.45
CA ALA A 25 1.52 -2.75 -2.50
C ALA A 25 0.95 -1.81 -3.57
N LEU A 26 1.50 -0.60 -3.72
CA LEU A 26 1.10 0.36 -4.76
C LEU A 26 1.29 -0.22 -6.16
N VAL A 27 2.39 -0.91 -6.42
CA VAL A 27 2.59 -1.51 -7.75
C VAL A 27 1.62 -2.66 -8.00
N LEU A 28 1.32 -3.50 -7.00
CA LEU A 28 0.30 -4.53 -7.15
C LEU A 28 -1.09 -3.93 -7.44
N LEU A 29 -1.43 -2.81 -6.79
CA LEU A 29 -2.66 -2.07 -7.08
C LEU A 29 -2.68 -1.52 -8.50
N ALA A 30 -1.56 -0.99 -8.98
CA ALA A 30 -1.42 -0.53 -10.37
C ALA A 30 -1.58 -1.67 -11.39
N ASP A 31 -1.20 -2.89 -11.02
CA ASP A 31 -1.43 -4.12 -11.81
C ASP A 31 -2.87 -4.67 -11.68
N GLY A 32 -3.78 -3.95 -11.00
CA GLY A 32 -5.18 -4.35 -10.79
C GLY A 32 -5.38 -5.44 -9.73
N VAL A 33 -4.34 -5.76 -8.95
CA VAL A 33 -4.38 -6.77 -7.89
C VAL A 33 -4.68 -6.08 -6.57
N THR A 34 -5.63 -6.61 -5.79
CA THR A 34 -5.80 -6.20 -4.38
C THR A 34 -4.74 -6.89 -3.52
N PRO A 35 -3.66 -6.20 -3.09
CA PRO A 35 -2.50 -6.85 -2.48
C PRO A 35 -2.79 -7.42 -1.10
N THR A 36 -2.31 -8.63 -0.82
CA THR A 36 -2.18 -9.15 0.56
C THR A 36 -0.86 -8.71 1.19
N VAL A 37 -0.73 -8.86 2.51
CA VAL A 37 0.53 -8.59 3.23
C VAL A 37 1.65 -9.49 2.71
N GLU A 38 1.33 -10.73 2.36
CA GLU A 38 2.25 -11.69 1.75
C GLU A 38 2.75 -11.29 0.38
N GLN A 39 1.85 -10.83 -0.49
CA GLN A 39 2.23 -10.44 -1.85
C GLN A 39 3.14 -9.22 -1.83
N ALA A 40 2.81 -8.22 -1.00
CA ALA A 40 3.68 -7.07 -0.79
C ALA A 40 5.03 -7.47 -0.18
N ALA A 41 5.04 -8.38 0.80
CA ALA A 41 6.27 -8.90 1.40
C ALA A 41 7.15 -9.62 0.38
N GLY A 42 6.56 -10.52 -0.42
CA GLY A 42 7.27 -11.25 -1.47
C GLY A 42 7.88 -10.31 -2.51
N ARG A 43 7.10 -9.32 -2.97
CA ARG A 43 7.54 -8.33 -3.95
C ARG A 43 8.62 -7.39 -3.41
N ALA A 44 8.57 -7.04 -2.12
CA ALA A 44 9.58 -6.23 -1.45
C ALA A 44 10.82 -7.02 -0.99
N ALA A 45 10.90 -8.33 -1.25
CA ALA A 45 11.93 -9.23 -0.72
C ALA A 45 12.05 -9.18 0.82
N ILE A 46 10.91 -9.05 1.51
CA ILE A 46 10.81 -9.01 2.98
C ILE A 46 10.14 -10.28 3.48
N ALA A 47 10.66 -10.86 4.56
CA ALA A 47 10.04 -12.02 5.19
C ALA A 47 8.62 -11.71 5.70
N ARG A 48 7.67 -12.66 5.53
CA ARG A 48 6.27 -12.51 5.95
C ARG A 48 6.14 -12.08 7.42
N THR A 49 6.89 -12.72 8.32
CA THR A 49 6.88 -12.40 9.76
C THR A 49 7.33 -10.97 10.05
N THR A 50 8.27 -10.44 9.27
CA THR A 50 8.69 -9.04 9.36
C THR A 50 7.60 -8.12 8.84
N ALA A 51 6.99 -8.43 7.70
CA ALA A 51 5.89 -7.63 7.14
C ALA A 51 4.71 -7.50 8.11
N TYR A 52 4.31 -8.59 8.77
CA TYR A 52 3.23 -8.58 9.77
C TYR A 52 3.53 -7.73 11.01
N ARG A 53 4.81 -7.43 11.31
CA ARG A 53 5.17 -6.48 12.38
C ARG A 53 4.87 -5.02 12.01
N TYR A 54 4.83 -4.72 10.71
CA TYR A 54 4.48 -3.39 10.18
C TYR A 54 2.98 -3.32 9.86
N PHE A 55 2.46 -4.33 9.18
CA PHE A 55 1.07 -4.40 8.74
C PHE A 55 0.41 -5.67 9.28
N PRO A 56 -0.36 -5.59 10.39
CA PRO A 56 -0.95 -6.76 11.01
C PRO A 56 -2.03 -7.44 10.15
N ASN A 57 -2.56 -6.73 9.16
CA ASN A 57 -3.56 -7.25 8.23
C ASN A 57 -3.55 -6.44 6.92
N GLN A 58 -4.24 -6.97 5.91
CA GLN A 58 -4.38 -6.35 4.59
C GLN A 58 -4.98 -4.94 4.66
N ARG A 59 -5.99 -4.72 5.51
CA ARG A 59 -6.62 -3.41 5.68
C ARG A 59 -5.61 -2.36 6.13
N ALA A 60 -4.73 -2.68 7.07
CA ALA A 60 -3.68 -1.76 7.54
C ALA A 60 -2.66 -1.42 6.46
N LEU A 61 -2.33 -2.38 5.59
CA LEU A 61 -1.47 -2.15 4.42
C LEU A 61 -2.12 -1.20 3.41
N LEU A 62 -3.37 -1.48 3.02
CA LEU A 62 -4.13 -0.64 2.08
C LEU A 62 -4.36 0.77 2.64
N LEU A 63 -4.61 0.90 3.95
CA LEU A 63 -4.74 2.22 4.56
C LEU A 63 -3.46 3.06 4.44
N ALA A 64 -2.30 2.42 4.41
CA ALA A 64 -1.02 3.09 4.29
C ALA A 64 -0.65 3.49 2.86
N THR A 65 -1.34 2.99 1.84
CA THR A 65 -1.13 3.41 0.45
C THR A 65 -1.88 4.70 0.11
N TYR A 66 -3.00 5.02 0.79
CA TYR A 66 -3.78 6.23 0.48
C TYR A 66 -3.01 7.55 0.55
N PRO A 67 -2.12 7.81 1.54
CA PRO A 67 -1.34 9.04 1.55
C PRO A 67 -0.42 9.20 0.33
N GLU A 68 0.01 8.08 -0.27
CA GLU A 68 0.89 8.07 -1.44
C GLU A 68 0.09 8.12 -2.76
N LEU A 69 -1.22 7.85 -2.71
CA LEU A 69 -2.12 8.03 -3.84
C LEU A 69 -2.43 9.52 -4.00
N ASP A 70 -1.51 10.29 -4.57
CA ASP A 70 -1.70 11.71 -4.93
C ASP A 70 -2.62 11.89 -6.17
N ALA A 71 -3.32 10.83 -6.57
CA ALA A 71 -4.23 10.87 -7.70
C ALA A 71 -5.60 11.42 -7.25
N PRO A 72 -6.04 12.58 -7.76
CA PRO A 72 -7.36 13.14 -7.43
C PRO A 72 -8.52 12.25 -7.93
N SER A 73 -8.23 11.34 -8.86
CA SER A 73 -9.19 10.45 -9.51
C SER A 73 -8.46 9.22 -10.07
N LEU A 74 -9.06 8.04 -9.92
CA LEU A 74 -8.58 6.80 -10.57
C LEU A 74 -8.87 6.77 -12.08
N LEU A 75 -9.71 7.67 -12.57
CA LEU A 75 -10.11 7.78 -13.97
C LEU A 75 -9.34 8.87 -14.71
N GLY A 76 -8.28 9.40 -14.10
CA GLY A 76 -7.53 10.54 -14.62
C GLY A 76 -8.24 11.89 -14.44
N PRO A 77 -7.66 12.97 -15.00
CA PRO A 77 -8.12 14.35 -14.78
C PRO A 77 -9.44 14.69 -15.47
N TYR A 78 -9.85 13.92 -16.49
CA TYR A 78 -11.06 14.17 -17.28
C TYR A 78 -11.85 12.87 -17.52
N PRO A 79 -12.47 12.30 -16.47
CA PRO A 79 -13.35 11.15 -16.67
C PRO A 79 -14.55 11.53 -17.54
N PRO A 80 -15.10 10.61 -18.36
CA PRO A 80 -16.37 10.80 -19.03
C PRO A 80 -17.47 11.25 -18.05
N SER A 81 -18.37 12.12 -18.49
CA SER A 81 -19.49 12.61 -17.66
C SER A 81 -20.55 11.53 -17.45
N ASP A 82 -20.73 10.65 -18.43
CA ASP A 82 -21.62 9.51 -18.36
C ASP A 82 -21.02 8.35 -17.54
N ALA A 83 -21.86 7.72 -16.71
CA ALA A 83 -21.43 6.64 -15.83
C ALA A 83 -21.22 5.32 -16.58
N ALA A 84 -22.03 5.03 -17.61
CA ALA A 84 -21.88 3.80 -18.38
C ALA A 84 -20.55 3.82 -19.16
N THR A 85 -20.21 4.96 -19.76
CA THR A 85 -18.96 5.16 -20.49
C THR A 85 -17.72 4.97 -19.62
N ARG A 86 -17.77 5.33 -18.32
CA ARG A 86 -16.64 5.09 -17.41
C ARG A 86 -16.37 3.61 -17.15
N LEU A 87 -17.41 2.77 -17.19
CA LEU A 87 -17.30 1.34 -16.88
C LEU A 87 -16.67 0.55 -18.03
N GLU A 88 -16.60 1.15 -19.22
CA GLU A 88 -16.03 0.57 -20.44
C GLU A 88 -14.55 0.98 -20.67
N LEU A 89 -13.96 1.79 -19.79
CA LEU A 89 -12.54 2.17 -19.80
C LEU A 89 -11.65 1.06 -19.23
#